data_AF-A0A2E9TZR9-F1
#
_entry.id   AF-A0A2E9TZR9-F1
#
_cell.length_a   1.000
_cell.length_b   1.000
_cell.length_c   1.000
_cell.angle_alpha   90.00
_cell.angle_beta   90.00
_cell.angle_gamma   90.00
#
_symmetry.space_group_name_H-M   'P 1'
#
loop_
_entity.id
_entity.type
_entity.pdbx_description
1 polymer ?
#
loop_
_entity_poly.entity_id
_entity_poly.type
_entity_poly.pdbx_seq_one_letter_code
_entity_poly.pdbx_strand_id
1 'polypeptide(L)'
;MAEKHDTHQLNDQTRFAMPVRNLISLVVAVALGVWAYFGIIERLNKLETQAILVQSDLVKNTEFRIKWPRGDLGSLPADSEQFMLIEHLAGEFEKLSDEIDTGKAPHDQQQALTLQFYEKRISSLEERLEAMRDQLASLKANGGNKQ
;
A
#
# COMPACT_ATOMS: atom_id res chain seq x y z
N MET A 1 19.12 -24.96 -98.11
CA MET A 1 18.12 -24.32 -97.22
C MET A 1 17.82 -25.36 -96.15
N ALA A 2 18.47 -25.32 -94.98
CA ALA A 2 18.08 -24.53 -93.81
C ALA A 2 16.61 -24.83 -93.44
N GLU A 3 16.26 -25.37 -92.28
CA GLU A 3 16.70 -24.99 -90.94
C GLU A 3 16.40 -26.12 -89.94
N LYS A 4 17.20 -26.15 -88.88
CA LYS A 4 17.34 -27.19 -87.88
C LYS A 4 16.35 -26.93 -86.75
N HIS A 5 15.34 -27.78 -86.58
CA HIS A 5 14.56 -27.78 -85.34
C HIS A 5 15.27 -28.68 -84.33
N ASP A 6 16.16 -28.08 -83.54
CA ASP A 6 16.70 -28.71 -82.33
C ASP A 6 15.54 -28.88 -81.34
N THR A 7 14.99 -30.09 -81.26
CA THR A 7 14.12 -30.47 -80.15
C THR A 7 15.02 -30.63 -78.93
N HIS A 8 14.88 -29.69 -78.00
CA HIS A 8 15.48 -29.72 -76.67
C HIS A 8 15.42 -31.14 -76.10
N GLN A 9 16.56 -31.82 -76.05
CA GLN A 9 16.75 -32.97 -75.17
C GLN A 9 16.83 -32.42 -73.75
N LEU A 10 15.66 -32.18 -73.14
CA LEU A 10 15.57 -32.01 -71.70
C LEU A 10 15.93 -33.37 -71.10
N ASN A 11 17.11 -33.39 -70.50
CA ASN A 11 17.67 -34.51 -69.78
C ASN A 11 16.64 -35.08 -68.77
N ASP A 12 16.10 -36.27 -69.08
CA ASP A 12 15.13 -36.99 -68.25
C ASP A 12 15.83 -37.91 -67.20
N GLN A 13 17.13 -37.70 -66.94
CA GLN A 13 17.87 -38.40 -65.88
C GLN A 13 17.66 -37.80 -64.48
N THR A 14 16.46 -37.29 -64.20
CA THR A 14 16.01 -37.18 -62.80
C THR A 14 14.66 -37.89 -62.66
N ARG A 15 14.59 -39.15 -63.10
CA ARG A 15 13.65 -40.09 -62.50
C ARG A 15 14.04 -40.21 -61.04
N PHE A 16 13.40 -39.41 -60.18
CA PHE A 16 13.36 -39.66 -58.74
C PHE A 16 12.95 -41.12 -58.56
N ALA A 17 13.93 -41.99 -58.33
CA ALA A 17 13.74 -43.44 -58.34
C ALA A 17 13.01 -43.95 -57.09
N MET A 18 12.54 -43.04 -56.23
CA MET A 18 11.75 -43.37 -55.06
C MET A 18 10.31 -42.89 -55.24
N PRO A 19 9.32 -43.69 -54.80
CA PRO A 19 7.92 -43.27 -54.80
C PRO A 19 7.77 -41.95 -54.04
N VAL A 20 7.14 -40.95 -54.66
CA VAL A 20 6.91 -39.61 -54.08
C VAL A 20 6.24 -39.69 -52.69
N ARG A 21 5.41 -40.72 -52.46
CA ARG A 21 4.78 -41.02 -51.16
C ARG A 21 5.80 -41.23 -50.03
N ASN A 22 6.94 -41.86 -50.31
CA ASN A 22 8.01 -42.08 -49.33
C ASN A 22 8.74 -40.77 -49.00
N LEU A 23 8.98 -39.93 -50.01
CA LEU A 23 9.57 -38.60 -49.81
C LEU A 23 8.66 -37.71 -48.96
N ILE A 24 7.35 -37.68 -49.27
CA ILE A 24 6.38 -36.92 -48.48
C ILE A 24 6.31 -37.44 -47.04
N SER A 25 6.31 -38.76 -46.84
CA SER A 25 6.31 -39.37 -45.50
C SER A 25 7.54 -38.95 -44.70
N LEU A 26 8.72 -38.91 -45.33
CA LEU A 26 9.95 -38.50 -44.68
C LEU A 26 9.93 -37.01 -44.31
N VAL A 27 9.45 -36.14 -45.21
CA VAL A 27 9.32 -34.71 -44.93
C VAL A 27 8.35 -34.44 -43.78
N VAL A 28 7.19 -35.12 -43.76
CA VAL A 28 6.21 -34.99 -42.68
C VAL A 28 6.78 -35.50 -41.35
N ALA A 29 7.50 -36.63 -41.36
CA ALA A 29 8.15 -37.16 -40.16
C ALA A 29 9.21 -36.19 -39.59
N VAL A 30 10.04 -35.60 -40.46
CA VAL A 30 11.03 -34.60 -40.05
C VAL A 30 10.35 -33.33 -39.53
N ALA A 31 9.29 -32.85 -40.19
CA ALA A 31 8.55 -31.67 -39.75
C ALA A 31 7.94 -31.83 -38.36
N LEU A 32 7.32 -32.98 -38.07
CA LEU A 32 6.79 -33.29 -36.74
C LEU A 32 7.89 -33.45 -35.70
N GLY A 33 9.03 -34.05 -36.07
CA GLY A 33 10.19 -34.18 -35.19
C GLY A 33 10.76 -32.83 -34.77
N VAL A 34 10.92 -31.91 -35.72
CA VAL A 34 11.40 -30.55 -35.47
C VAL A 34 10.40 -29.76 -34.60
N TRP A 35 9.10 -29.86 -34.89
CA TRP A 35 8.06 -29.22 -34.08
C TRP A 35 8.05 -29.71 -32.63
N ALA A 36 8.10 -31.03 -32.42
CA ALA A 36 8.14 -31.62 -31.09
C ALA A 36 9.42 -31.24 -30.33
N TYR A 37 10.58 -31.28 -31.01
CA TYR A 37 11.87 -30.92 -30.42
C TYR A 37 11.89 -29.47 -29.92
N PHE A 38 11.47 -28.51 -30.75
CA PHE A 38 11.40 -27.11 -30.34
C PHE A 38 10.36 -26.87 -29.24
N GLY A 39 9.20 -27.52 -29.30
CA GLY A 39 8.16 -27.41 -28.26
C GLY A 39 8.62 -27.94 -26.89
N ILE A 40 9.38 -29.03 -26.86
CA ILE A 40 9.95 -29.58 -25.63
C ILE A 40 11.03 -28.65 -25.08
N ILE A 41 11.94 -28.17 -25.93
CA ILE A 41 13.04 -27.29 -25.49
C ILE A 41 12.52 -25.97 -24.94
N GLU A 42 11.54 -25.35 -25.59
CA GLU A 42 10.96 -24.10 -25.11
C GLU A 42 10.34 -24.28 -23.71
N ARG A 43 9.60 -25.38 -23.50
CA ARG A 43 9.03 -25.71 -22.19
C ARG A 43 10.10 -26.00 -21.15
N LEU A 44 11.16 -26.71 -21.52
CA LEU A 44 12.26 -27.02 -20.62
C LEU A 44 12.98 -25.74 -20.16
N ASN A 45 13.29 -24.83 -21.08
CA ASN A 45 13.92 -23.55 -20.77
C ASN A 45 13.03 -22.69 -19.86
N LYS A 46 11.71 -22.68 -20.10
CA LYS A 46 10.74 -21.98 -19.24
C LYS A 46 10.69 -22.58 -17.84
N LEU A 47 10.75 -23.91 -17.73
CA LEU A 47 10.73 -24.60 -16.45
C LEU A 47 12.02 -24.36 -15.66
N GLU A 48 13.17 -24.42 -16.34
CA GLU A 48 14.48 -24.13 -15.76
C GLU A 48 14.56 -22.69 -15.24
N THR A 49 14.12 -21.71 -16.03
CA THR A 49 14.07 -20.30 -15.60
C THR A 49 13.19 -20.12 -14.37
N GLN A 50 12.02 -20.75 -14.33
CA GLN A 50 11.12 -20.70 -13.17
C GLN A 50 11.75 -21.36 -11.94
N ALA A 51 12.40 -22.51 -12.10
CA ALA A 51 13.07 -23.20 -11.00
C ALA A 51 14.20 -22.34 -10.41
N ILE A 52 15.00 -21.68 -11.24
CA ILE A 52 16.05 -20.75 -10.80
C ILE A 52 15.44 -19.57 -10.03
N LEU A 53 14.36 -18.98 -10.55
CA LEU A 53 13.68 -17.86 -9.89
C LEU A 53 13.16 -18.27 -8.50
N VAL A 54 12.43 -19.39 -8.43
CA VAL A 54 11.90 -19.94 -7.17
C VAL A 54 13.02 -20.25 -6.19
N GLN A 55 14.12 -20.86 -6.65
CA GLN A 55 15.27 -21.13 -5.79
C GLN A 55 15.88 -19.84 -5.24
N SER A 56 15.99 -18.79 -6.08
CA SER A 56 16.48 -17.48 -5.65
C SER A 56 15.56 -16.82 -4.62
N ASP A 57 14.25 -16.96 -4.77
CA ASP A 57 13.25 -16.42 -3.85
C ASP A 57 13.29 -17.14 -2.51
N LEU A 58 13.46 -18.46 -2.50
CA LEU A 58 13.62 -19.26 -1.28
C LEU A 58 14.88 -18.87 -0.50
N VAL A 59 15.99 -18.64 -1.20
CA VAL A 59 17.25 -18.19 -0.59
C VAL A 59 17.07 -16.81 0.02
N LYS A 60 16.55 -15.83 -0.75
CA LYS A 60 16.28 -14.48 -0.25
C LYS A 60 15.30 -14.47 0.92
N ASN A 61 14.25 -15.30 0.88
CA ASN A 61 13.30 -15.43 1.99
C ASN A 61 13.96 -16.00 3.25
N THR A 62 14.79 -17.03 3.08
CA THR A 62 15.56 -17.62 4.19
C THR A 62 16.53 -16.60 4.77
N GLU A 63 17.24 -15.85 3.92
CA GLU A 63 18.11 -14.77 4.35
C GLU A 63 17.35 -13.67 5.09
N PHE A 64 16.20 -13.22 4.58
CA PHE A 64 15.35 -12.25 5.25
C PHE A 64 14.93 -12.77 6.63
N ARG A 65 14.39 -13.99 6.71
CA ARG A 65 13.92 -14.57 7.98
C ARG A 65 15.04 -14.72 9.03
N ILE A 66 16.27 -14.96 8.61
CA ILE A 66 17.42 -15.13 9.52
C ILE A 66 18.04 -13.78 9.90
N LYS A 67 18.23 -12.88 8.93
CA LYS A 67 18.93 -11.61 9.12
C LYS A 67 18.02 -10.52 9.70
N TRP A 68 16.72 -10.54 9.39
CA TRP A 68 15.75 -9.55 9.86
C TRP A 68 15.67 -9.47 11.39
N PRO A 69 15.44 -10.57 12.14
CA PRO A 69 15.42 -10.50 13.60
C PRO A 69 16.78 -10.16 14.22
N ARG A 70 17.86 -10.33 13.46
CA ARG A 70 19.24 -10.11 13.91
C ARG A 70 19.74 -8.68 13.64
N GLY A 71 19.08 -7.94 12.76
CA GLY A 71 19.54 -6.60 12.33
C GLY A 71 20.68 -6.61 11.31
N ASP A 72 21.12 -7.78 10.83
CA ASP A 72 22.22 -7.92 9.85
C ASP A 72 21.81 -7.47 8.43
N LEU A 73 20.53 -7.18 8.19
CA LEU A 73 20.00 -6.76 6.89
C LEU A 73 20.14 -5.23 6.67
N GLY A 74 20.61 -4.49 7.68
CA GLY A 74 20.65 -3.03 7.68
C GLY A 74 19.26 -2.41 7.78
N SER A 75 19.19 -1.08 7.68
CA SER A 75 17.92 -0.36 7.59
C SER A 75 17.39 -0.44 6.16
N LEU A 76 16.42 -1.31 5.91
CA LEU A 76 15.68 -1.26 4.65
C LEU A 76 15.06 0.15 4.51
N PRO A 77 14.99 0.76 3.32
CA PRO A 77 14.45 2.12 3.17
C PRO A 77 13.05 2.29 3.78
N ALA A 78 12.20 1.26 3.67
CA ALA A 78 10.87 1.24 4.27
C ALA A 78 10.89 1.19 5.82
N ASP A 79 11.94 0.61 6.40
CA ASP A 79 12.15 0.55 7.84
C ASP A 79 12.57 1.93 8.39
N SER A 80 13.43 2.66 7.66
CA SER A 80 13.79 4.04 8.01
C SER A 80 12.58 4.99 8.01
N GLU A 81 11.68 4.87 7.03
CA GLU A 81 10.43 5.65 7.00
C GLU A 81 9.49 5.24 8.16
N GLN A 82 9.36 3.95 8.45
CA GLN A 82 8.56 3.48 9.58
C GLN A 82 9.12 3.97 10.91
N PHE A 83 10.44 3.93 11.12
CA PHE A 83 11.06 4.48 12.33
C PHE A 83 10.80 5.98 12.46
N MET A 84 10.84 6.76 11.37
CA MET A 84 10.49 8.18 11.40
C MET A 84 9.02 8.41 11.81
N LEU A 85 8.10 7.60 11.28
CA LEU A 85 6.67 7.68 11.65
C LEU A 85 6.44 7.28 13.11
N ILE A 86 7.10 6.22 13.59
CA ILE A 86 7.02 5.79 14.98
C ILE A 86 7.55 6.88 15.92
N GLU A 87 8.67 7.50 15.57
CA GLU A 87 9.23 8.60 16.35
C GLU A 87 8.28 9.81 16.39
N HIS A 88 7.69 10.17 15.24
CA HIS A 88 6.68 11.22 15.19
C HIS A 88 5.47 10.90 16.08
N LEU A 89 4.95 9.68 16.01
CA LEU A 89 3.82 9.23 16.83
C LEU A 89 4.16 9.20 18.32
N ALA A 90 5.38 8.79 18.69
CA ALA A 90 5.84 8.82 20.07
C ALA A 90 5.88 10.27 20.60
N GLY A 91 6.38 11.21 19.79
CA GLY A 91 6.38 12.64 20.14
C GLY A 91 4.97 13.24 20.26
N GLU A 92 4.01 12.81 19.44
CA GLU A 92 2.61 13.21 19.60
C GLU A 92 1.98 12.60 20.86
N PHE A 93 2.32 11.36 21.18
CA PHE A 93 1.85 10.70 22.40
C PHE A 93 2.38 11.39 23.66
N GLU A 94 3.66 11.76 23.69
CA GLU A 94 4.25 12.53 24.79
C GLU A 94 3.53 13.87 24.99
N LYS A 95 3.30 14.63 23.90
CA LYS A 95 2.55 15.90 23.95
C LYS A 95 1.13 15.71 24.48
N LEU A 96 0.44 14.66 24.05
CA LEU A 96 -0.89 14.33 24.53
C LEU A 96 -0.87 13.99 26.03
N SER A 97 0.13 13.22 26.48
CA SER A 97 0.33 12.91 27.90
C SER A 97 0.57 14.19 28.71
N ASP A 98 1.45 15.07 28.25
CA ASP A 98 1.73 16.36 28.88
C ASP A 98 0.48 17.25 28.95
N GLU A 99 -0.33 17.27 27.88
CA GLU A 99 -1.55 18.08 27.83
C GLU A 99 -2.63 17.55 28.80
N ILE A 100 -2.69 16.23 28.98
CA ILE A 100 -3.53 15.56 29.98
C ILE A 100 -3.03 15.86 31.41
N ASP A 101 -1.74 15.64 31.68
CA ASP A 101 -1.15 15.82 33.02
C ASP A 101 -1.20 17.27 33.50
N THR A 102 -1.04 18.22 32.58
CA THR A 102 -1.16 19.66 32.89
C THR A 102 -2.60 20.14 32.98
N GLY A 103 -3.60 19.27 32.76
CA GLY A 103 -5.03 19.62 32.76
C GLY A 103 -5.38 20.66 31.70
N LYS A 104 -4.55 20.75 30.65
CA LYS A 104 -4.68 21.69 29.53
C LYS A 104 -5.28 21.02 28.32
N ALA A 105 -5.84 19.82 28.45
CA ALA A 105 -6.57 19.17 27.38
C ALA A 105 -7.52 20.20 26.72
N PRO A 106 -7.65 20.23 25.38
CA PRO A 106 -8.41 21.29 24.70
C PRO A 106 -9.85 21.38 25.21
N HIS A 107 -10.40 20.26 25.65
CA HIS A 107 -11.71 20.15 26.28
C HIS A 107 -11.76 20.70 27.71
N ASP A 108 -10.69 20.59 28.49
CA ASP A 108 -10.62 21.07 29.87
C ASP A 108 -10.44 22.59 29.93
N GLN A 109 -9.66 23.16 29.01
CA GLN A 109 -9.54 24.63 28.90
C GLN A 109 -10.87 25.29 28.53
N GLN A 110 -11.62 24.69 27.60
CA GLN A 110 -12.96 25.18 27.23
C GLN A 110 -13.93 25.05 28.39
N GLN A 111 -13.93 23.91 29.10
CA GLN A 111 -14.73 23.72 30.31
C GLN A 111 -14.38 24.76 31.37
N ALA A 112 -13.10 25.01 31.63
CA ALA A 112 -12.66 26.04 32.59
C ALA A 112 -13.16 27.44 32.21
N LEU A 113 -13.06 27.84 30.93
CA LEU A 113 -13.57 29.13 30.44
C LEU A 113 -15.10 29.25 30.58
N THR A 114 -15.84 28.18 30.27
CA THR A 114 -17.30 28.18 30.46
C THR A 114 -17.68 28.26 31.94
N LEU A 115 -16.94 27.58 32.82
CA LEU A 115 -17.15 27.62 34.26
C LEU A 115 -16.89 29.03 34.82
N GLN A 116 -15.80 29.69 34.40
CA GLN A 116 -15.52 31.09 34.76
C GLN A 116 -16.61 32.05 34.27
N PHE A 117 -17.15 31.82 33.07
CA PHE A 117 -18.26 32.62 32.55
C PHE A 117 -19.53 32.44 33.38
N TYR A 118 -19.86 31.20 33.79
CA TYR A 118 -20.97 30.94 34.70
C TYR A 118 -20.75 31.55 36.08
N GLU A 119 -19.56 31.41 36.65
CA GLU A 119 -19.19 32.02 37.94
C GLU A 119 -19.42 33.54 37.93
N LYS A 120 -18.92 34.24 36.91
CA LYS A 120 -19.12 35.69 36.77
C LYS A 120 -20.59 36.08 36.66
N ARG A 121 -21.38 35.28 35.94
CA ARG A 121 -22.83 35.51 35.81
C ARG A 121 -23.54 35.28 37.13
N ILE A 122 -23.21 34.21 37.86
CA ILE A 122 -23.78 33.91 39.17
C ILE A 122 -23.45 35.04 40.16
N SER A 123 -22.19 35.46 40.24
CA SER A 123 -21.79 36.59 41.10
C SER A 123 -22.57 37.87 40.77
N SER A 124 -22.76 38.19 39.49
CA SER A 124 -23.57 39.37 39.09
C SER A 124 -25.06 39.23 39.45
N LEU A 125 -25.58 38.00 39.49
CA LEU A 125 -26.95 37.72 39.90
C LEU A 125 -27.10 37.84 41.42
N GLU A 126 -26.11 37.37 42.18
CA GLU A 126 -26.05 37.52 43.64
C GLU A 126 -26.02 39.00 44.05
N GLU A 127 -25.18 39.82 43.41
CA GLU A 127 -25.13 41.27 43.67
C GLU A 127 -26.49 41.95 43.41
N ARG A 128 -27.16 41.59 42.31
CA ARG A 128 -28.49 42.12 41.99
C ARG A 128 -29.56 41.63 42.97
N LEU A 129 -29.44 40.40 43.46
CA LEU A 129 -30.35 39.83 44.46
C LEU A 129 -30.21 40.59 45.79
N GLU A 130 -28.98 40.86 46.23
CA GLU A 130 -28.71 41.64 47.46
C GLU A 130 -29.25 43.06 47.32
N ALA A 131 -29.02 43.72 46.18
CA ALA A 131 -29.57 45.05 45.92
C ALA A 131 -31.11 45.07 45.93
N MET A 132 -31.77 44.06 45.34
CA MET A 132 -33.23 43.93 45.40
C MET A 132 -33.72 43.67 46.83
N ARG A 133 -32.99 42.87 47.61
CA ARG A 133 -33.30 42.61 49.02
C ARG A 133 -33.22 43.89 49.85
N ASP A 134 -32.20 44.70 49.66
CA ASP A 134 -32.03 45.99 50.35
C ASP A 134 -33.10 47.01 49.96
N GLN A 135 -33.47 47.05 48.68
CA GLN A 135 -34.62 47.83 48.23
C GLN A 135 -35.91 47.38 48.91
N LEU A 136 -36.17 46.07 49.00
CA LEU A 136 -37.35 45.53 49.67
C LEU A 136 -37.35 45.82 51.18
N ALA A 137 -36.20 45.73 51.82
CA ALA A 137 -36.02 46.06 53.24
C ALA A 137 -36.28 47.55 53.51
N SER A 138 -35.75 48.44 52.67
CA SER A 138 -36.00 49.89 52.78
C SER A 138 -37.45 50.27 52.47
N LEU A 139 -38.10 49.62 51.50
CA LEU A 139 -39.54 49.76 51.22
C LEU A 139 -40.39 49.33 52.42
N LYS A 140 -40.06 48.20 53.06
CA LYS A 140 -40.75 47.72 54.27
C LYS A 140 -40.53 48.65 55.47
N ALA A 141 -39.32 49.18 55.64
CA ALA A 141 -39.02 50.15 56.69
C ALA A 141 -39.79 51.47 56.50
N ASN A 142 -39.91 51.96 55.27
CA ASN A 142 -40.67 53.17 54.95
C ASN A 142 -42.20 52.95 54.97
N GLY A 143 -42.67 51.71 54.74
CA GLY A 143 -44.08 51.33 54.81
C GLY A 143 -44.65 51.17 56.22
N GLY A 144 -43.81 51.22 57.27
CA GLY A 144 -44.21 51.11 58.68
C GLY A 144 -44.69 52.39 59.36
N ASN A 145 -44.58 53.56 58.70
CA ASN A 145 -44.98 54.87 59.26
C ASN A 145 -46.34 55.36 58.73
N LYS A 146 -47.33 54.48 58.71
CA LYS A 146 -48.75 54.85 58.57
C LYS A 146 -49.62 53.99 59.48
N GLN A 147 -49.53 54.24 60.79
CA GLN A 147 -50.63 54.33 61.75
C GLN A 147 -50.11 54.84 63.09
#